data_AF-A0AA35VN61-F1
#
_entry.id   AF-A0AA35VN61-F1
#
_cell.length_a   1.000
_cell.length_b   1.000
_cell.length_c   1.000
_cell.angle_alpha   90.00
_cell.angle_beta   90.00
_cell.angle_gamma   90.00
#
_symmetry.space_group_name_H-M   'P 1'
#
loop_
_entity.id
_entity.type
_entity.pdbx_description
1 polymer ?
#
loop_
_entity_poly.entity_id
_entity_poly.type
_entity_poly.pdbx_seq_one_letter_code
_entity_poly.pdbx_strand_id
1 'polypeptide(L)'
;MLLAKAWLQISEDSITGSQQRDKEFWRRIIAYYEKSNTSNVARTQANLKTHWHYMNPFAVAFNQMNAAKKAAKGKVTNSTSSSGNRLDEILEKHIEENKKTFERYQNSLDMKNALKERKMKIKEEKVKNDEISIIFMDPTTMSEDGREIWRNRCDEIKIKYNMK
;
A
#
# COMPACT_ATOMS: atom_id res chain seq x y z
N MET A 1 -5.87 -16.92 2.78
CA MET A 1 -5.93 -15.74 1.89
C MET A 1 -6.99 -15.94 0.82
N LEU A 2 -7.94 -15.01 0.68
CA LEU A 2 -9.05 -15.14 -0.26
C LEU A 2 -8.60 -15.18 -1.73
N LEU A 3 -7.59 -14.37 -2.10
CA LEU A 3 -7.05 -14.34 -3.46
C LEU A 3 -6.37 -15.66 -3.85
N ALA A 4 -5.58 -16.25 -2.96
CA ALA A 4 -4.97 -17.56 -3.20
C ALA A 4 -6.02 -18.69 -3.31
N LYS A 5 -7.10 -18.61 -2.52
CA LYS A 5 -8.23 -19.54 -2.61
C LYS A 5 -8.96 -19.41 -3.95
N ALA A 6 -9.22 -18.18 -4.37
CA ALA A 6 -9.83 -17.87 -5.68
C ALA A 6 -8.96 -18.42 -6.82
N TRP A 7 -7.65 -18.19 -6.75
CA TRP A 7 -6.70 -18.70 -7.74
C TRP A 7 -6.76 -20.22 -7.86
N LEU A 8 -6.68 -20.93 -6.73
CA LEU A 8 -6.70 -22.39 -6.69
C LEU A 8 -7.98 -22.95 -7.31
N GLN A 9 -9.14 -22.44 -6.88
CA GLN A 9 -10.45 -22.87 -7.36
C GLN A 9 -10.61 -22.69 -8.87
N ILE A 10 -10.11 -21.59 -9.44
CA ILE A 10 -10.22 -21.30 -10.87
C ILE A 10 -9.16 -22.07 -11.67
N SER A 11 -7.97 -22.31 -11.10
CA SER A 11 -6.92 -23.10 -11.74
C SER A 11 -7.26 -24.60 -11.82
N GLU A 12 -8.06 -25.10 -10.88
CA GLU A 12 -8.52 -26.49 -10.82
C GLU A 12 -9.87 -26.71 -11.52
N ASP A 13 -10.44 -25.67 -12.15
CA ASP A 13 -11.74 -25.79 -12.81
C ASP A 13 -11.66 -26.65 -14.08
N SER A 14 -12.27 -27.84 -13.97
CA SER A 14 -12.31 -28.86 -15.01
C SER A 14 -13.10 -28.45 -16.26
N ILE A 15 -13.99 -27.46 -16.16
CA ILE A 15 -14.90 -27.07 -17.26
C ILE A 15 -14.16 -26.31 -18.36
N THR A 16 -13.19 -25.48 -18.00
CA THR A 16 -12.49 -24.58 -18.95
C THR A 16 -11.13 -25.09 -19.41
N GLY A 17 -10.59 -26.14 -18.78
CA GLY A 17 -9.26 -26.66 -19.07
C GLY A 17 -8.12 -25.66 -18.76
N SER A 18 -6.87 -26.07 -19.04
CA SER A 18 -5.65 -25.28 -18.79
C SER A 18 -5.41 -24.14 -19.78
N GLN A 19 -6.19 -24.07 -20.86
CA GLN A 19 -6.06 -23.11 -21.97
C GLN A 19 -7.04 -21.93 -21.78
N GLN A 20 -6.87 -21.17 -20.70
CA GLN A 20 -7.65 -19.94 -20.48
C GLN A 20 -6.88 -18.71 -20.94
N ARG A 21 -7.54 -17.82 -21.69
CA ARG A 21 -6.98 -16.50 -22.02
C ARG A 21 -6.83 -15.68 -20.72
N ASP A 22 -5.68 -15.01 -20.52
CA ASP A 22 -5.36 -14.26 -19.29
C ASP A 22 -6.53 -13.38 -18.82
N LYS A 23 -7.14 -12.63 -19.75
CA LYS A 23 -8.28 -11.75 -19.45
C LYS A 23 -9.47 -12.49 -18.84
N GLU A 24 -9.80 -13.66 -19.36
CA GLU A 24 -10.94 -14.46 -18.90
C GLU A 24 -10.65 -15.12 -17.55
N PHE A 25 -9.44 -15.63 -17.38
CA PHE A 25 -8.98 -16.20 -16.11
C PHE A 25 -9.09 -15.17 -14.96
N TRP A 26 -8.58 -13.96 -15.18
CA TRP A 26 -8.66 -12.90 -14.18
C TRP A 26 -10.09 -12.41 -13.92
N ARG A 27 -10.94 -12.36 -14.96
CA ARG A 27 -12.36 -12.02 -14.81
C ARG A 27 -13.05 -12.94 -13.80
N ARG A 28 -12.76 -14.24 -13.87
CA ARG A 28 -13.32 -15.26 -12.98
C ARG A 28 -12.78 -15.17 -11.56
N ILE A 29 -11.48 -14.90 -11.40
CA ILE A 29 -10.87 -14.65 -10.09
C ILE A 29 -11.54 -13.48 -9.38
N ILE A 30 -11.78 -12.37 -10.09
CA ILE A 30 -12.45 -11.18 -9.52
C ILE A 30 -13.87 -11.54 -9.10
N ALA A 31 -14.64 -12.18 -9.99
CA ALA A 31 -16.01 -12.58 -9.68
C ALA A 31 -16.09 -13.49 -8.44
N TYR A 32 -15.16 -14.44 -8.30
CA TYR A 32 -15.06 -15.27 -7.10
C TYR A 32 -14.69 -14.44 -5.88
N TYR A 33 -13.71 -13.55 -6.01
CA TYR A 33 -13.23 -12.70 -4.93
C TYR A 33 -14.34 -11.80 -4.41
N GLU A 34 -15.04 -11.07 -5.28
CA GLU A 34 -16.16 -10.18 -4.92
C GLU A 34 -17.29 -10.95 -4.22
N LYS A 35 -17.70 -12.09 -4.77
CA LYS A 35 -18.74 -12.95 -4.17
C LYS A 35 -18.37 -13.42 -2.76
N SER A 36 -17.08 -13.66 -2.53
CA SER A 36 -16.56 -14.24 -1.29
C SER A 36 -15.95 -13.18 -0.37
N ASN A 37 -15.95 -11.91 -0.76
CA ASN A 37 -15.32 -10.84 -0.01
C ASN A 37 -16.29 -10.36 1.07
N THR A 38 -15.92 -10.63 2.32
CA THR A 38 -16.68 -10.16 3.50
C THR A 38 -16.25 -8.78 3.96
N SER A 39 -15.21 -8.20 3.35
CA SER A 39 -14.78 -6.83 3.65
C SER A 39 -15.58 -5.81 2.84
N ASN A 40 -16.00 -4.72 3.47
CA ASN A 40 -16.67 -3.58 2.80
C ASN A 40 -15.74 -2.79 1.86
N VAL A 41 -14.56 -3.31 1.54
CA VAL A 41 -13.59 -2.67 0.65
C VAL A 41 -13.61 -3.39 -0.69
N ALA A 42 -14.18 -2.72 -1.69
CA ALA A 42 -14.11 -3.16 -3.07
C ALA A 42 -12.65 -3.13 -3.56
N ARG A 43 -12.23 -4.17 -4.30
CA ARG A 43 -10.88 -4.28 -4.86
C ARG A 43 -10.99 -4.39 -6.37
N THR A 44 -10.22 -3.56 -7.09
CA THR A 44 -10.18 -3.62 -8.54
C THR A 44 -9.31 -4.77 -9.03
N GLN A 45 -9.49 -5.18 -10.29
CA GLN A 45 -8.61 -6.13 -10.96
C GLN A 45 -7.13 -5.77 -10.84
N ALA A 46 -6.79 -4.49 -11.02
CA ALA A 46 -5.42 -4.02 -10.93
C ALA A 46 -4.84 -4.23 -9.53
N ASN A 47 -5.63 -3.99 -8.47
CA ASN A 47 -5.19 -4.24 -7.10
C ASN A 47 -4.91 -5.73 -6.86
N LEU A 48 -5.80 -6.61 -7.32
CA LEU A 48 -5.65 -8.05 -7.17
C LEU A 48 -4.48 -8.60 -8.00
N LYS A 49 -4.31 -8.12 -9.23
CA LYS A 49 -3.16 -8.45 -10.08
C LYS A 49 -1.85 -8.04 -9.40
N THR A 50 -1.69 -6.79 -8.98
CA THR A 50 -0.46 -6.33 -8.31
C THR A 50 -0.18 -7.13 -7.04
N HIS A 51 -1.22 -7.40 -6.23
CA HIS A 51 -1.06 -8.19 -5.02
C HIS A 51 -0.66 -9.64 -5.31
N TRP A 52 -1.22 -10.26 -6.36
CA TRP A 52 -0.81 -11.59 -6.80
C TRP A 52 0.63 -11.63 -7.29
N HIS A 53 1.08 -10.66 -8.10
CA HIS A 53 2.48 -10.62 -8.56
C HIS A 53 3.46 -10.53 -7.38
N TYR A 54 3.09 -9.81 -6.33
CA TYR A 54 3.84 -9.79 -5.08
C TYR A 54 3.79 -11.14 -4.33
N MET A 55 2.63 -11.80 -4.29
CA MET A 55 2.43 -13.05 -3.54
C MET A 55 2.99 -14.30 -4.23
N ASN A 56 2.96 -14.33 -5.56
CA ASN A 56 3.25 -15.51 -6.37
C ASN A 56 4.68 -16.07 -6.14
N PRO A 57 5.75 -15.27 -6.03
CA PRO A 57 7.08 -15.78 -5.70
C PRO A 57 7.11 -16.58 -4.39
N PHE A 58 6.38 -16.13 -3.37
CA PHE A 58 6.27 -16.84 -2.09
C PHE A 58 5.51 -18.16 -2.24
N ALA A 59 4.41 -18.16 -3.01
CA ALA A 59 3.65 -19.37 -3.28
C ALA A 59 4.48 -20.41 -4.05
N VAL A 60 5.28 -19.96 -5.03
CA VAL A 60 6.20 -20.81 -5.79
C VAL A 60 7.28 -21.39 -4.89
N ALA A 61 7.95 -20.56 -4.07
CA ALA A 61 8.97 -21.03 -3.14
C ALA A 61 8.42 -22.06 -2.14
N PHE A 62 7.22 -21.81 -1.61
CA PHE A 62 6.53 -22.75 -0.73
C PHE A 62 6.23 -24.09 -1.42
N ASN A 63 5.73 -24.05 -2.66
CA ASN A 63 5.47 -25.26 -3.45
C ASN A 63 6.74 -26.05 -3.75
N GLN A 64 7.84 -25.37 -4.10
CA GLN A 64 9.16 -25.98 -4.32
C GLN A 64 9.68 -26.67 -3.05
N MET A 65 9.61 -26.00 -1.90
CA MET A 65 10.00 -26.58 -0.62
C MET A 65 9.17 -27.83 -0.28
N ASN A 66 7.85 -27.79 -0.49
CA ASN A 66 6.99 -28.93 -0.23
C ASN A 66 7.25 -30.11 -1.17
N ALA A 67 7.54 -29.83 -2.45
CA ALA A 67 7.95 -30.86 -3.41
C ALA A 67 9.26 -31.52 -2.99
N ALA A 68 10.26 -30.73 -2.56
CA ALA A 68 11.53 -31.24 -2.05
C ALA A 68 11.34 -32.11 -0.78
N LYS A 69 10.48 -31.69 0.16
CA LYS A 69 10.14 -32.48 1.35
C LYS A 69 9.45 -33.80 1.00
N LYS A 70 8.54 -33.81 0.02
CA LYS A 70 7.90 -35.04 -0.47
C LYS A 70 8.92 -35.98 -1.13
N ALA A 71 9.85 -35.45 -1.92
CA ALA A 71 10.92 -36.22 -2.54
C ALA A 71 11.90 -36.82 -1.50
N ALA A 72 12.22 -36.06 -0.45
CA ALA A 72 13.08 -36.53 0.65
C ALA A 72 12.42 -37.64 1.49
N LYS A 73 11.10 -37.55 1.74
CA LYS A 73 10.35 -38.64 2.42
C LYS A 73 10.28 -39.94 1.62
N GLY A 74 10.44 -39.89 0.29
CA GLY A 74 10.45 -41.07 -0.58
C GLY A 74 11.82 -41.75 -0.73
N LYS A 75 12.90 -41.15 -0.23
CA LYS A 75 14.27 -41.68 -0.33
C LYS A 75 14.82 -41.98 1.07
N VAL A 76 14.52 -43.17 1.60
CA VAL A 76 15.34 -43.75 2.67
C VAL A 76 16.53 -44.47 2.03
N THR A 77 17.63 -43.75 1.87
CA THR A 77 18.97 -44.36 1.71
C THR A 77 19.96 -43.55 2.54
N ASN A 78 20.57 -44.20 3.52
CA ASN A 78 21.66 -43.68 4.33
C ASN A 78 22.78 -43.13 3.45
N SER A 79 23.16 -41.86 3.64
CA SER A 79 24.53 -41.34 3.53
C SER A 79 24.61 -39.83 3.81
N THR A 80 25.39 -39.51 4.84
CA THR A 80 26.31 -38.35 4.95
C THR A 80 25.72 -36.95 5.21
N SER A 81 25.86 -36.57 6.47
CA SER A 81 25.57 -35.29 7.13
C SER A 81 26.41 -34.11 6.62
N SER A 82 26.05 -33.53 5.48
CA SER A 82 26.61 -32.23 5.01
C SER A 82 25.56 -31.30 4.37
N SER A 83 24.42 -31.84 3.92
CA SER A 83 23.39 -31.11 3.17
C SER A 83 22.45 -30.23 4.01
N GLY A 84 22.39 -30.40 5.33
CA GLY A 84 21.46 -29.65 6.21
C GLY A 84 21.82 -28.17 6.30
N ASN A 85 23.10 -27.88 6.57
CA ASN A 85 23.58 -26.52 6.84
C ASN A 85 23.38 -25.54 5.66
N ARG A 86 23.45 -26.05 4.43
CA ARG A 86 23.38 -25.22 3.21
C ARG A 86 21.96 -24.78 2.86
N LEU A 87 20.95 -25.58 3.24
CA LEU A 87 19.54 -25.21 3.07
C LEU A 87 19.08 -24.23 4.15
N ASP A 88 19.57 -24.40 5.38
CA ASP A 88 19.29 -23.49 6.49
C ASP A 88 19.88 -22.11 6.22
N GLU A 89 21.10 -22.02 5.70
CA GLU A 89 21.73 -20.76 5.30
C GLU A 89 20.95 -20.03 4.19
N ILE A 90 20.45 -20.79 3.19
CA ILE A 90 19.62 -20.22 2.11
C ILE A 90 18.29 -19.70 2.67
N LEU A 91 17.66 -20.44 3.58
CA LEU A 91 16.39 -20.04 4.19
C LEU A 91 16.56 -18.79 5.06
N GLU A 92 17.62 -18.74 5.86
CA GLU A 92 17.94 -17.62 6.74
C GLU A 92 18.20 -16.35 5.93
N LYS A 93 18.97 -16.46 4.83
CA LYS A 93 19.20 -15.36 3.90
C LYS A 93 17.88 -14.83 3.31
N HIS A 94 16.97 -15.73 2.94
CA HIS A 94 15.69 -15.34 2.36
C HIS A 94 14.74 -14.68 3.39
N ILE A 95 14.75 -15.15 4.64
CA ILE A 95 14.03 -14.51 5.74
C ILE A 95 14.56 -13.09 5.97
N GLU A 96 15.88 -12.91 5.95
CA GLU A 96 16.53 -11.62 6.14
C GLU A 96 16.22 -10.64 5.00
N GLU A 97 16.25 -11.10 3.74
CA GLU A 97 15.84 -10.31 2.57
C GLU A 97 14.36 -9.88 2.66
N ASN A 98 13.49 -10.76 3.15
CA ASN A 98 12.08 -10.45 3.35
C ASN A 98 11.85 -9.41 4.47
N LYS A 99 12.58 -9.51 5.59
CA LYS A 99 12.55 -8.51 6.66
C LYS A 99 12.97 -7.14 6.14
N LYS A 100 14.09 -7.06 5.41
CA LYS A 100 14.57 -5.82 4.79
C LYS A 100 13.56 -5.23 3.81
N THR A 101 12.89 -6.08 3.04
CA THR A 101 11.85 -5.64 2.09
C THR A 101 10.65 -5.05 2.82
N PHE A 102 10.21 -5.69 3.91
CA PHE A 102 9.12 -5.20 4.74
C PHE A 102 9.47 -3.86 5.40
N GLU A 103 10.67 -3.74 5.95
CA GLU A 103 11.15 -2.51 6.60
C GLU A 103 11.23 -1.34 5.60
N ARG A 104 11.71 -1.59 4.37
CA ARG A 104 11.68 -0.58 3.29
C ARG A 104 10.27 -0.11 2.96
N TYR A 105 9.30 -1.03 2.94
CA TYR A 105 7.91 -0.68 2.68
C TYR A 105 7.33 0.20 3.80
N GLN A 106 7.59 -0.17 5.06
CA GLN A 106 7.15 0.61 6.21
C GLN A 106 7.75 2.03 6.19
N ASN A 107 9.07 2.14 5.97
CA ASN A 107 9.75 3.42 5.83
C ASN A 107 9.18 4.28 4.69
N SER A 108 8.81 3.65 3.56
CA SER A 108 8.18 4.36 2.45
C SER A 108 6.79 4.89 2.82
N LEU A 109 6.02 4.14 3.60
CA LEU A 109 4.70 4.55 4.07
C LEU A 109 4.81 5.72 5.05
N ASP A 110 5.74 5.65 5.99
CA ASP A 110 5.99 6.70 6.98
C ASP A 110 6.48 7.98 6.30
N MET A 111 7.37 7.86 5.31
CA MET A 111 7.82 8.99 4.48
C MET A 111 6.64 9.64 3.74
N LYS A 112 5.73 8.85 3.15
CA LYS A 112 4.54 9.39 2.47
C LYS A 112 3.62 10.16 3.43
N ASN A 113 3.42 9.63 4.64
CA ASN A 113 2.62 10.29 5.67
C ASN A 113 3.28 11.61 6.11
N ALA A 114 4.59 11.60 6.37
CA ALA A 114 5.36 12.80 6.74
C ALA A 114 5.31 13.88 5.64
N LEU A 115 5.40 13.48 4.36
CA LEU A 115 5.25 14.41 3.24
C LEU A 115 3.85 15.02 3.17
N LYS A 116 2.80 14.23 3.43
CA LYS A 116 1.42 14.70 3.46
C LYS A 116 1.23 15.72 4.59
N GLU A 117 1.72 15.43 5.78
CA GLU A 117 1.69 16.35 6.92
C GLU A 117 2.45 17.65 6.62
N ARG A 118 3.65 17.56 6.05
CA ARG A 118 4.44 18.75 5.67
C ARG A 118 3.69 19.61 4.66
N LYS A 119 3.04 19.00 3.67
CA LYS A 119 2.21 19.73 2.70
C LYS A 119 1.02 20.45 3.36
N MET A 120 0.38 19.81 4.33
CA MET A 120 -0.72 20.43 5.09
C MET A 120 -0.22 21.65 5.88
N LYS A 121 0.89 21.52 6.60
CA LYS A 121 1.51 22.62 7.35
C LYS A 121 1.89 23.80 6.46
N ILE A 122 2.50 23.54 5.30
CA ILE A 122 2.84 24.59 4.33
C ILE A 122 1.57 25.31 3.84
N LYS A 123 0.49 24.58 3.59
CA LYS A 123 -0.78 25.16 3.16
C LYS A 123 -1.40 26.02 4.27
N GLU A 124 -1.39 25.56 5.51
CA GLU A 124 -1.87 26.30 6.67
C GLU A 124 -1.07 27.59 6.89
N GLU A 125 0.27 27.52 6.82
CA GLU A 125 1.12 28.70 6.96
C GLU A 125 0.89 29.70 5.81
N LYS A 126 0.67 29.19 4.58
CA LYS A 126 0.32 30.05 3.45
C LYS A 126 -1.01 30.79 3.70
N VAL A 127 -2.05 30.08 4.14
CA VAL A 127 -3.35 30.70 4.46
C VAL A 127 -3.19 31.76 5.56
N LYS A 128 -2.42 31.45 6.61
CA LYS A 128 -2.12 32.40 7.67
C LYS A 128 -1.39 33.64 7.14
N ASN A 129 -0.39 33.47 6.28
CA ASN A 129 0.34 34.59 5.67
C ASN A 129 -0.56 35.43 4.76
N ASP A 130 -1.41 34.78 3.96
CA ASP A 130 -2.38 35.47 3.09
C ASP A 130 -3.38 36.28 3.94
N GLU A 131 -3.87 35.73 5.07
CA GLU A 131 -4.73 36.47 6.01
C GLU A 131 -3.99 37.65 6.65
N ILE A 132 -2.78 37.43 7.19
CA ILE A 132 -1.97 38.49 7.81
C ILE A 132 -1.65 39.60 6.80
N SER A 133 -1.46 39.27 5.52
CA SER A 133 -1.18 40.26 4.47
C SER A 133 -2.27 41.35 4.37
N ILE A 134 -3.52 41.03 4.73
CA ILE A 134 -4.64 41.96 4.72
C ILE A 134 -4.39 43.16 5.63
N ILE A 135 -3.71 42.95 6.77
CA ILE A 135 -3.38 44.02 7.73
C ILE A 135 -2.44 45.06 7.11
N PHE A 136 -1.60 44.64 6.16
CA PHE A 136 -0.58 45.50 5.53
C PHE A 136 -1.06 46.13 4.22
N MET A 137 -2.32 45.93 3.83
CA MET A 137 -2.88 46.54 2.63
C MET A 137 -3.14 48.04 2.82
N ASP A 138 -2.98 48.82 1.75
CA ASP A 138 -3.30 50.25 1.73
C ASP A 138 -4.82 50.46 1.53
N PRO A 139 -5.54 51.00 2.54
CA PRO A 139 -6.99 51.18 2.48
C PRO A 139 -7.42 52.44 1.73
N THR A 140 -6.49 53.31 1.30
CA THR A 140 -6.82 54.58 0.62
C THR A 140 -7.48 54.38 -0.74
N THR A 141 -7.28 53.21 -1.34
CA THR A 141 -7.89 52.82 -2.62
C THR A 141 -9.29 52.21 -2.48
N MET A 142 -9.74 51.93 -1.25
CA MET A 142 -11.03 51.30 -0.96
C MET A 142 -12.15 52.33 -0.77
N SER A 143 -13.40 51.94 -1.02
CA SER A 143 -14.59 52.75 -0.67
C SER A 143 -14.74 52.91 0.85
N GLU A 144 -15.59 53.83 1.30
CA GLU A 144 -15.82 54.06 2.72
C GLU A 144 -16.33 52.80 3.45
N ASP A 145 -17.35 52.15 2.89
CA ASP A 145 -17.86 50.86 3.37
C ASP A 145 -16.77 49.77 3.34
N GLY A 146 -15.93 49.77 2.31
CA GLY A 146 -14.81 48.84 2.17
C GLY A 146 -13.75 49.02 3.27
N ARG A 147 -13.48 50.26 3.68
CA ARG A 147 -12.56 50.56 4.79
C ARG A 147 -13.10 50.08 6.13
N GLU A 148 -14.41 50.15 6.34
CA GLU A 148 -15.04 49.62 7.55
C GLU A 148 -14.92 48.09 7.63
N ILE A 149 -15.24 47.39 6.53
CA ILE A 149 -15.07 45.93 6.43
C ILE A 149 -13.61 45.54 6.66
N TRP A 150 -12.67 46.27 6.05
CA TRP A 150 -11.24 46.03 6.24
C TRP A 150 -10.80 46.21 7.70
N ARG A 151 -11.27 47.27 8.39
CA ARG A 151 -10.97 47.48 9.82
C ARG A 151 -11.45 46.32 10.67
N ASN A 152 -12.71 45.90 10.50
CA ASN A 152 -13.28 44.75 11.22
C ASN A 152 -12.47 43.48 10.96
N ARG A 153 -12.08 43.25 9.71
CA ARG A 153 -11.29 42.08 9.32
C ARG A 153 -9.89 42.10 9.94
N CYS A 154 -9.25 43.26 10.02
CA CYS A 154 -7.96 43.44 10.69
C CYS A 154 -8.04 43.11 12.18
N ASP A 155 -9.10 43.55 12.86
CA ASP A 155 -9.30 43.29 14.29
C ASP A 155 -9.56 41.80 14.55
N GLU A 156 -10.38 41.15 13.72
CA GLU A 156 -10.56 39.69 13.77
C GLU A 156 -9.24 38.92 13.63
N ILE A 157 -8.40 39.30 12.66
CA ILE A 157 -7.10 38.65 12.41
C ILE A 157 -6.15 38.87 13.58
N LYS A 158 -6.10 40.09 14.15
CA LYS A 158 -5.28 40.38 15.32
C LYS A 158 -5.68 39.54 16.53
N ILE A 159 -6.99 39.38 16.77
CA ILE A 159 -7.50 38.51 17.84
C ILE A 159 -7.15 37.04 17.55
N LYS A 160 -7.44 36.56 16.33
CA LYS A 160 -7.23 35.16 15.92
C LYS A 160 -5.77 34.71 16.08
N TYR A 161 -4.82 35.60 15.78
CA TYR A 161 -3.38 35.30 15.86
C TYR A 161 -2.69 35.91 17.08
N ASN A 162 -3.46 36.46 18.03
CA ASN A 162 -2.98 37.08 19.26
C ASN A 162 -1.87 38.13 18.99
N MET A 163 -2.08 38.95 17.96
CA MET A 163 -1.22 40.07 17.60
C MET A 163 -1.61 41.28 18.45
N LYS A 164 -0.62 41.87 19.13
CA LYS A 164 -0.79 43.07 19.96
C LYS A 164 -0.92 44.32 19.11
#